data_AF-A0AAU7PTN6-F1
#
_entry.id   AF-A0AAU7PTN6-F1
#
_cell.length_a   1.000
_cell.length_b   1.000
_cell.length_c   1.000
_cell.angle_alpha   90.00
_cell.angle_beta   90.00
_cell.angle_gamma   90.00
#
_symmetry.space_group_name_H-M   'P 1'
#
loop_
_entity.id
_entity.type
_entity.pdbx_description
1 polymer ?
#
loop_
_entity_poly.entity_id
_entity_poly.type
_entity_poly.pdbx_seq_one_letter_code
_entity_poly.pdbx_strand_id
1 'polypeptide(L)'
;MIINFMKDNALDMLKSDIPNNVFLYNSKDKWIDSYFEEKGLSNYSFNTGMMIPDVELLIGDSKTDCENAIRIYEAFKGRLNPVQASDLRLWAFLAHNVYWDYMRERWGIDVAFEDDENDAGKDKIVSRIGTRYFYEASKGKAFVRQGIARLYWSAYLTYDESNVNNPYELTEYFLSKQDIFAVSTERSLARNKELLLAALKVLKEHGDLKRNVIRQYFLNLNQAGGVIVLDSLSKELAYDLAKSTLDNVVLEMEFREKNDDNSGKDINSINRKVVKRNSKIVVMNLKTQRVMPIAVDKNKLQTKPKLEGLFIGAKFKISKDIWQVTEIK
;
A
#
# COMPACT_ATOMS: atom_id res chain seq x y z
N MET A 1 9.61 -30.85 -0.77
CA MET A 1 9.14 -31.10 0.62
C MET A 1 7.62 -31.21 0.73
N ILE A 2 7.11 -31.93 1.75
CA ILE A 2 5.67 -31.88 2.13
C ILE A 2 5.49 -30.79 3.19
N ILE A 3 4.44 -29.97 3.05
CA ILE A 3 4.18 -28.83 3.93
C ILE A 3 3.30 -29.24 5.11
N ASN A 4 3.67 -28.74 6.29
CA ASN A 4 2.86 -28.86 7.49
C ASN A 4 2.23 -27.51 7.84
N PHE A 5 1.08 -27.57 8.51
CA PHE A 5 0.49 -26.44 9.19
C PHE A 5 0.64 -26.63 10.69
N MET A 6 0.86 -25.54 11.42
CA MET A 6 0.76 -25.56 12.88
C MET A 6 -0.68 -25.89 13.29
N LYS A 7 -0.91 -26.58 14.40
CA LYS A 7 -2.26 -26.76 14.96
C LYS A 7 -2.72 -25.48 15.65
N ASP A 8 -4.03 -25.25 15.73
CA ASP A 8 -4.58 -24.04 16.35
C ASP A 8 -4.13 -23.88 17.81
N ASN A 9 -4.19 -24.95 18.61
CA ASN A 9 -3.75 -24.93 20.01
C ASN A 9 -2.24 -24.62 20.16
N ALA A 10 -1.41 -25.15 19.26
CA ALA A 10 0.02 -24.88 19.24
C ALA A 10 0.30 -23.41 18.86
N LEU A 11 -0.41 -22.89 17.86
CA LEU A 11 -0.30 -21.51 17.42
C LEU A 11 -0.72 -20.54 18.53
N ASP A 12 -1.85 -20.80 19.18
CA ASP A 12 -2.35 -19.96 20.28
C ASP A 12 -1.39 -19.98 21.47
N MET A 13 -0.87 -21.15 21.84
CA MET A 13 0.14 -21.29 22.90
C MET A 13 1.42 -20.52 22.57
N LEU A 14 1.96 -20.69 21.36
CA LEU A 14 3.18 -20.00 20.94
C LEU A 14 3.01 -18.48 20.94
N LYS A 15 1.84 -17.99 20.52
CA LYS A 15 1.50 -16.56 20.56
C LYS A 15 1.40 -16.04 21.98
N SER A 16 0.69 -16.75 22.87
CA SER A 16 0.58 -16.32 24.28
C SER A 16 1.92 -16.32 25.01
N ASP A 17 2.85 -17.19 24.59
CA ASP A 17 4.19 -17.32 25.19
C ASP A 17 5.24 -16.40 24.57
N ILE A 18 4.90 -15.54 23.58
CA ILE A 18 5.86 -14.56 23.03
C ILE A 18 6.60 -13.77 24.13
N PRO A 19 5.94 -13.24 25.19
CA PRO A 19 6.63 -12.51 26.26
C PRO A 19 7.67 -13.33 27.03
N ASN A 20 7.53 -14.66 27.04
CA ASN A 20 8.46 -15.60 27.70
C ASN A 20 9.57 -16.05 26.75
N ASN A 21 9.31 -16.02 25.45
CA ASN A 21 10.20 -16.56 24.41
C ASN A 21 10.99 -15.47 23.66
N VAL A 22 10.90 -14.20 24.06
CA VAL A 22 11.53 -13.06 23.35
C VAL A 22 12.99 -13.33 22.96
N PHE A 23 13.80 -13.84 23.90
CA PHE A 23 15.23 -14.09 23.67
C PHE A 23 15.48 -15.20 22.65
N LEU A 24 14.59 -16.19 22.55
CA LEU A 24 14.69 -17.27 21.56
C LEU A 24 14.54 -16.75 20.13
N TYR A 25 13.86 -15.61 19.94
CA TYR A 25 13.75 -14.99 18.61
C TYR A 25 15.06 -14.42 18.05
N ASN A 26 16.12 -14.36 18.87
CA ASN A 26 17.49 -14.05 18.45
C ASN A 26 18.43 -15.26 18.52
N SER A 27 17.91 -16.45 18.87
CA SER A 27 18.70 -17.68 18.92
C SER A 27 19.34 -17.97 17.57
N LYS A 28 20.57 -18.50 17.59
CA LYS A 28 21.21 -18.99 16.37
C LYS A 28 20.47 -20.20 15.82
N ASP A 29 20.22 -21.15 16.70
CA ASP A 29 19.63 -22.43 16.33
C ASP A 29 18.11 -22.34 16.35
N LYS A 30 17.47 -23.12 15.47
CA LYS A 30 16.02 -23.30 15.45
C LYS A 30 15.58 -23.96 16.76
N TRP A 31 14.62 -23.35 17.45
CA TRP A 31 14.21 -23.73 18.81
C TRP A 31 12.78 -24.28 18.91
N ILE A 32 11.96 -24.15 17.86
CA ILE A 32 10.52 -24.39 17.93
C ILE A 32 10.17 -25.84 18.32
N ASP A 33 10.95 -26.81 17.87
CA ASP A 33 10.73 -28.23 18.15
C ASP A 33 10.95 -28.52 19.64
N SER A 34 12.07 -28.06 20.21
CA SER A 34 12.38 -28.20 21.64
C SER A 34 11.37 -27.48 22.54
N TYR A 35 10.93 -26.28 22.16
CA TYR A 35 9.91 -25.55 22.90
C TYR A 35 8.61 -26.36 23.04
N PHE A 36 8.12 -26.96 21.95
CA PHE A 36 6.91 -27.75 22.00
C PHE A 36 7.11 -29.11 22.70
N GLU A 37 8.29 -29.70 22.61
CA GLU A 37 8.64 -30.90 23.38
C GLU A 37 8.58 -30.63 24.90
N GLU A 38 9.18 -29.54 25.37
CA GLU A 38 9.14 -29.12 26.78
C GLU A 38 7.72 -28.83 27.29
N LYS A 39 6.84 -28.34 26.41
CA LYS A 39 5.43 -28.11 26.70
C LYS A 39 4.55 -29.38 26.61
N GLY A 40 5.14 -30.53 26.29
CA GLY A 40 4.42 -31.80 26.14
C GLY A 40 3.53 -31.85 24.89
N LEU A 41 3.79 -31.01 23.87
CA LEU A 41 3.03 -30.88 22.64
C LEU A 41 3.89 -31.23 21.40
N SER A 42 4.54 -32.39 21.42
CA SER A 42 5.45 -32.84 20.33
C SER A 42 4.78 -32.93 18.95
N ASN A 43 3.45 -33.07 18.89
CA ASN A 43 2.67 -33.11 17.65
C ASN A 43 2.04 -31.74 17.29
N TYR A 44 2.77 -30.64 17.47
CA TYR A 44 2.30 -29.26 17.30
C TYR A 44 1.93 -28.86 15.85
N SER A 45 2.24 -29.70 14.87
CA SER A 45 1.90 -29.50 13.46
C SER A 45 1.22 -30.73 12.86
N PHE A 46 0.61 -30.57 11.69
CA PHE A 46 0.04 -31.68 10.91
C PHE A 46 0.45 -31.58 9.44
N ASN A 47 0.65 -32.73 8.83
CA ASN A 47 0.98 -32.85 7.42
C ASN A 47 -0.26 -32.55 6.57
N THR A 48 -0.13 -31.62 5.62
CA THR A 48 -1.25 -31.21 4.76
C THR A 48 -1.46 -32.07 3.52
N GLY A 49 -0.51 -32.96 3.21
CA GLY A 49 -0.39 -33.66 1.93
C GLY A 49 0.09 -32.78 0.77
N MET A 50 0.27 -31.48 0.98
CA MET A 50 0.70 -30.55 -0.06
C MET A 50 2.20 -30.66 -0.30
N MET A 51 2.58 -31.05 -1.50
CA MET A 51 3.98 -31.14 -1.92
C MET A 51 4.39 -29.89 -2.70
N ILE A 52 5.47 -29.24 -2.25
CA ILE A 52 6.10 -28.11 -2.94
C ILE A 52 7.56 -28.44 -3.26
N PRO A 53 8.19 -27.80 -4.26
CA PRO A 53 9.63 -27.84 -4.44
C PRO A 53 10.37 -27.33 -3.20
N ASP A 54 11.59 -27.81 -2.97
CA ASP A 54 12.43 -27.23 -1.94
C ASP A 54 12.87 -25.83 -2.38
N VAL A 55 12.68 -24.85 -1.50
CA VAL A 55 13.00 -23.45 -1.77
C VAL A 55 14.00 -22.97 -0.74
N GLU A 56 15.10 -22.40 -1.21
CA GLU A 56 16.05 -21.70 -0.36
C GLU A 56 15.83 -20.19 -0.50
N LEU A 57 15.63 -19.51 0.63
CA LEU A 57 15.50 -18.07 0.67
C LEU A 57 16.87 -17.42 0.79
N LEU A 58 17.11 -16.41 -0.05
CA LEU A 58 18.30 -15.58 0.02
C LEU A 58 18.29 -14.78 1.32
N ILE A 59 19.36 -14.91 2.10
CA ILE A 59 19.62 -14.07 3.26
C ILE A 59 20.22 -12.75 2.77
N GLY A 60 19.60 -11.64 3.16
CA GLY A 60 20.04 -10.31 2.78
C GLY A 60 19.08 -9.23 3.26
N ASP A 61 19.24 -8.02 2.72
CA ASP A 61 18.34 -6.89 2.99
C ASP A 61 17.09 -6.94 2.08
N SER A 62 16.33 -5.83 2.04
CA SER A 62 15.13 -5.72 1.20
C SER A 62 15.37 -5.91 -0.30
N LYS A 63 16.62 -5.86 -0.80
CA LYS A 63 16.92 -6.10 -2.22
C LYS A 63 16.70 -7.56 -2.61
N THR A 64 16.76 -8.47 -1.66
CA THR A 64 16.49 -9.90 -1.88
C THR A 64 14.99 -10.24 -1.85
N ASP A 65 14.13 -9.31 -1.39
CA ASP A 65 12.70 -9.57 -1.20
C ASP A 65 11.99 -9.94 -2.52
N CYS A 66 12.40 -9.36 -3.66
CA CYS A 66 11.80 -9.66 -4.96
C CYS A 66 12.04 -11.09 -5.40
N GLU A 67 13.31 -11.50 -5.43
CA GLU A 67 13.70 -12.87 -5.80
C GLU A 67 13.07 -13.90 -4.85
N ASN A 68 13.09 -13.63 -3.55
CA ASN A 68 12.44 -14.48 -2.55
C ASN A 68 10.91 -14.56 -2.74
N ALA A 69 10.25 -13.46 -3.11
CA ALA A 69 8.82 -13.45 -3.42
C ALA A 69 8.49 -14.33 -4.62
N ILE A 70 9.29 -14.25 -5.69
CA ILE A 70 9.12 -15.07 -6.89
C ILE A 70 9.31 -16.55 -6.54
N ARG A 71 10.38 -16.91 -5.81
CA ARG A 71 10.65 -18.30 -5.38
C ARG A 71 9.52 -18.90 -4.56
N ILE A 72 9.05 -18.18 -3.54
CA ILE A 72 7.94 -18.64 -2.70
C ILE A 72 6.68 -18.79 -3.53
N TYR A 73 6.33 -17.79 -4.34
CA TYR A 73 5.10 -17.85 -5.11
C TYR A 73 5.12 -18.97 -6.14
N GLU A 74 6.20 -19.17 -6.90
CA GLU A 74 6.30 -20.29 -7.86
C GLU A 74 6.19 -21.66 -7.17
N ALA A 75 6.77 -21.81 -5.97
CA ALA A 75 6.64 -23.06 -5.22
C ALA A 75 5.19 -23.37 -4.81
N PHE A 76 4.39 -22.34 -4.48
CA PHE A 76 3.00 -22.49 -4.06
C PHE A 76 1.95 -22.26 -5.16
N LYS A 77 2.36 -21.78 -6.34
CA LYS A 77 1.48 -21.46 -7.46
C LYS A 77 0.71 -22.70 -7.91
N GLY A 78 -0.61 -22.56 -8.01
CA GLY A 78 -1.52 -23.68 -8.31
C GLY A 78 -1.73 -24.68 -7.18
N ARG A 79 -1.08 -24.50 -6.01
CA ARG A 79 -1.18 -25.39 -4.84
C ARG A 79 -1.94 -24.76 -3.68
N LEU A 80 -1.84 -23.43 -3.52
CA LEU A 80 -2.64 -22.66 -2.57
C LEU A 80 -3.77 -21.92 -3.28
N ASN A 81 -4.96 -22.00 -2.72
CA ASN A 81 -6.02 -21.02 -2.97
C ASN A 81 -5.92 -19.83 -1.97
N PRO A 82 -6.61 -18.71 -2.23
CA PRO A 82 -6.53 -17.53 -1.38
C PRO A 82 -6.96 -17.76 0.08
N VAL A 83 -7.89 -18.71 0.32
CA VAL A 83 -8.34 -19.05 1.68
C VAL A 83 -7.20 -19.72 2.45
N GLN A 84 -6.55 -20.72 1.84
CA GLN A 84 -5.40 -21.41 2.43
C GLN A 84 -4.21 -20.46 2.61
N ALA A 85 -3.94 -19.60 1.63
CA ALA A 85 -2.89 -18.59 1.71
C ALA A 85 -3.16 -17.51 2.79
N SER A 86 -4.40 -17.40 3.27
CA SER A 86 -4.76 -16.49 4.37
C SER A 86 -4.64 -17.14 5.75
N ASP A 87 -4.35 -18.45 5.82
CA ASP A 87 -4.24 -19.18 7.08
C ASP A 87 -2.87 -18.94 7.74
N LEU A 88 -2.86 -18.34 8.94
CA LEU A 88 -1.63 -18.06 9.68
C LEU A 88 -0.85 -19.34 10.03
N ARG A 89 -1.51 -20.49 10.19
CA ARG A 89 -0.86 -21.73 10.61
C ARG A 89 0.21 -22.20 9.64
N LEU A 90 0.02 -21.92 8.35
CA LEU A 90 1.01 -22.14 7.31
C LEU A 90 2.24 -21.25 7.55
N TRP A 91 2.02 -19.94 7.60
CA TRP A 91 3.11 -18.95 7.61
C TRP A 91 3.87 -18.94 8.93
N ALA A 92 3.19 -19.22 10.04
CA ALA A 92 3.82 -19.40 11.34
C ALA A 92 4.70 -20.66 11.34
N PHE A 93 4.23 -21.79 10.79
CA PHE A 93 5.05 -22.99 10.67
C PHE A 93 6.29 -22.73 9.80
N LEU A 94 6.12 -22.11 8.63
CA LEU A 94 7.22 -21.78 7.75
C LEU A 94 8.24 -20.83 8.41
N ALA A 95 7.78 -19.81 9.14
CA ALA A 95 8.66 -18.82 9.78
C ALA A 95 9.48 -19.41 10.94
N HIS A 96 8.89 -20.28 11.75
CA HIS A 96 9.56 -20.83 12.95
C HIS A 96 10.29 -22.15 12.67
N ASN A 97 9.92 -22.88 11.62
CA ASN A 97 10.49 -24.18 11.32
C ASN A 97 11.34 -24.19 10.04
N VAL A 98 10.74 -23.89 8.89
CA VAL A 98 11.39 -24.12 7.58
C VAL A 98 12.38 -23.01 7.22
N TYR A 99 12.01 -21.76 7.45
CA TYR A 99 12.77 -20.57 7.06
C TYR A 99 13.30 -19.80 8.26
N TRP A 100 13.66 -20.51 9.33
CA TRP A 100 14.14 -19.91 10.57
C TRP A 100 15.34 -18.97 10.33
N ASP A 101 16.35 -19.43 9.60
CA ASP A 101 17.56 -18.65 9.32
C ASP A 101 17.25 -17.38 8.53
N TYR A 102 16.40 -17.47 7.51
CA TYR A 102 15.93 -16.28 6.80
C TYR A 102 15.20 -15.31 7.73
N MET A 103 14.30 -15.82 8.59
CA MET A 103 13.50 -14.99 9.49
C MET A 103 14.38 -14.24 10.49
N ARG A 104 15.30 -14.91 11.17
CA ARG A 104 16.16 -14.24 12.17
C ARG A 104 17.14 -13.24 11.54
N GLU A 105 17.68 -13.52 10.36
CA GLU A 105 18.64 -12.60 9.72
C GLU A 105 17.94 -11.40 9.07
N ARG A 106 16.88 -11.63 8.27
CA ARG A 106 16.15 -10.55 7.56
C ARG A 106 15.20 -9.77 8.49
N TRP A 107 14.66 -10.43 9.50
CA TRP A 107 13.63 -9.92 10.43
C TRP A 107 14.08 -9.95 11.89
N GLY A 108 15.39 -9.83 12.13
CA GLY A 108 16.00 -9.85 13.46
C GLY A 108 15.36 -8.90 14.46
N ILE A 109 15.22 -9.37 15.70
CA ILE A 109 14.53 -8.65 16.77
C ILE A 109 15.58 -7.94 17.60
N ASP A 110 15.72 -6.62 17.39
CA ASP A 110 16.59 -5.83 18.25
C ASP A 110 16.03 -5.80 19.68
N VAL A 111 16.75 -6.48 20.59
CA VAL A 111 16.45 -6.60 22.02
C VAL A 111 17.29 -5.67 22.88
N ALA A 112 18.13 -4.80 22.29
CA ALA A 112 19.06 -3.94 23.02
C ALA A 112 18.41 -2.82 23.87
N PHE A 113 17.09 -2.84 24.09
CA PHE A 113 16.40 -1.94 24.99
C PHE A 113 16.29 -2.58 26.39
N GLU A 114 17.42 -2.91 27.01
CA GLU A 114 17.49 -3.34 28.41
C GLU A 114 17.68 -2.14 29.38
N ASP A 115 18.00 -0.94 28.88
CA ASP A 115 18.23 0.24 29.73
C ASP A 115 16.97 1.05 30.06
N ASP A 116 15.80 0.68 29.53
CA ASP A 116 14.51 1.23 29.97
C ASP A 116 13.86 0.20 30.92
N GLU A 117 13.99 0.37 32.24
CA GLU A 117 13.36 -0.44 33.31
C GLU A 117 11.80 -0.46 33.27
N ASN A 118 11.18 0.00 32.19
CA ASN A 118 9.72 0.12 32.04
C ASN A 118 9.17 -0.99 31.12
N ASP A 119 8.06 -1.61 31.54
CA ASP A 119 7.30 -2.63 30.78
C ASP A 119 7.03 -2.27 29.30
N ALA A 120 7.03 -0.98 28.97
CA ALA A 120 6.87 -0.45 27.62
C ALA A 120 7.93 -0.92 26.60
N GLY A 121 9.15 -1.25 27.02
CA GLY A 121 10.20 -1.77 26.13
C GLY A 121 9.90 -3.20 25.68
N LYS A 122 9.52 -4.06 26.63
CA LYS A 122 9.15 -5.46 26.39
C LYS A 122 7.90 -5.55 25.53
N ASP A 123 6.88 -4.73 25.78
CA ASP A 123 5.64 -4.71 24.98
C ASP A 123 5.89 -4.37 23.50
N LYS A 124 6.82 -3.46 23.21
CA LYS A 124 7.22 -3.13 21.83
C LYS A 124 7.88 -4.32 21.14
N ILE A 125 8.72 -5.07 21.84
CA ILE A 125 9.39 -6.26 21.30
C ILE A 125 8.37 -7.37 21.04
N VAL A 126 7.50 -7.64 21.99
CA VAL A 126 6.38 -8.61 21.86
C VAL A 126 5.52 -8.24 20.64
N SER A 127 5.10 -6.98 20.53
CA SER A 127 4.32 -6.49 19.39
C SER A 127 5.07 -6.64 18.05
N ARG A 128 6.40 -6.43 18.03
CA ARG A 128 7.23 -6.60 16.84
C ARG A 128 7.33 -8.07 16.42
N ILE A 129 7.50 -8.99 17.36
CA ILE A 129 7.46 -10.44 17.12
C ILE A 129 6.08 -10.83 16.59
N GLY A 130 5.03 -10.44 17.30
CA GLY A 130 3.62 -10.62 16.89
C GLY A 130 3.33 -10.13 15.47
N THR A 131 3.97 -9.04 15.05
CA THR A 131 3.81 -8.48 13.70
C THR A 131 4.59 -9.24 12.62
N ARG A 132 5.82 -9.70 12.93
CA ARG A 132 6.76 -10.27 11.94
C ARG A 132 6.61 -11.78 11.77
N TYR A 133 6.27 -12.48 12.84
CA TYR A 133 6.14 -13.93 12.87
C TYR A 133 4.68 -14.37 12.83
N PHE A 134 3.77 -13.49 13.26
CA PHE A 134 2.34 -13.73 13.35
C PHE A 134 1.52 -12.64 12.64
N TYR A 135 0.19 -12.75 12.72
CA TYR A 135 -0.76 -11.82 12.13
C TYR A 135 -1.29 -10.78 13.12
N GLU A 136 -0.45 -10.30 14.04
CA GLU A 136 -0.89 -9.35 15.08
C GLU A 136 -0.85 -7.88 14.65
N ALA A 137 -0.48 -7.61 13.39
CA ALA A 137 -0.64 -6.27 12.84
C ALA A 137 -2.12 -5.93 12.61
N SER A 138 -2.51 -4.70 13.01
CA SER A 138 -3.89 -4.23 12.87
C SER A 138 -4.36 -4.03 11.42
N LYS A 139 -5.69 -3.97 11.23
CA LYS A 139 -6.39 -3.42 10.04
C LYS A 139 -6.07 -4.11 8.70
N GLY A 140 -6.07 -5.44 8.65
CA GLY A 140 -5.87 -6.19 7.39
C GLY A 140 -4.46 -6.09 6.82
N LYS A 141 -3.49 -5.60 7.61
CA LYS A 141 -2.06 -5.51 7.25
C LYS A 141 -1.27 -6.76 7.67
N ALA A 142 -1.92 -7.69 8.34
CA ALA A 142 -1.31 -8.86 8.95
C ALA A 142 -0.41 -9.63 7.97
N PHE A 143 -0.91 -9.96 6.78
CA PHE A 143 -0.16 -10.77 5.81
C PHE A 143 1.02 -10.03 5.16
N VAL A 144 0.99 -8.69 5.09
CA VAL A 144 2.10 -7.90 4.50
C VAL A 144 3.21 -7.57 5.48
N ARG A 145 2.97 -7.80 6.78
CA ARG A 145 3.97 -7.57 7.83
C ARG A 145 4.60 -8.85 8.38
N GLN A 146 3.96 -9.99 8.16
CA GLN A 146 4.55 -11.30 8.45
C GLN A 146 5.64 -11.62 7.41
N GLY A 147 6.81 -12.05 7.86
CA GLY A 147 8.04 -12.09 7.06
C GLY A 147 8.02 -13.05 5.87
N ILE A 148 7.30 -14.16 5.95
CA ILE A 148 7.16 -15.14 4.85
C ILE A 148 5.90 -14.88 4.04
N ALA A 149 4.76 -14.65 4.70
CA ALA A 149 3.49 -14.42 4.01
C ALA A 149 3.58 -13.22 3.06
N ARG A 150 4.30 -12.17 3.46
CA ARG A 150 4.47 -10.98 2.60
C ARG A 150 5.16 -11.32 1.28
N LEU A 151 6.06 -12.30 1.24
CA LEU A 151 6.74 -12.72 0.01
C LEU A 151 5.73 -13.34 -0.95
N TYR A 152 4.93 -14.30 -0.48
CA TYR A 152 3.87 -14.91 -1.27
C TYR A 152 2.87 -13.89 -1.77
N TRP A 153 2.32 -13.06 -0.88
CA TRP A 153 1.29 -12.09 -1.24
C TRP A 153 1.80 -10.99 -2.16
N SER A 154 3.07 -10.57 -2.03
CA SER A 154 3.66 -9.60 -2.96
C SER A 154 3.59 -10.10 -4.39
N ALA A 155 4.09 -11.31 -4.64
CA ALA A 155 4.07 -11.91 -5.96
C ALA A 155 2.64 -12.28 -6.39
N TYR A 156 1.83 -12.91 -5.54
CA TYR A 156 0.44 -13.29 -5.87
C TYR A 156 -0.40 -12.10 -6.36
N LEU A 157 -0.30 -10.96 -5.66
CA LEU A 157 -1.09 -9.76 -5.95
C LEU A 157 -0.61 -8.99 -7.17
N THR A 158 0.65 -9.17 -7.58
CA THR A 158 1.26 -8.40 -8.68
C THR A 158 1.66 -9.25 -9.89
N TYR A 159 1.51 -10.56 -9.80
CA TYR A 159 1.68 -11.48 -10.91
C TYR A 159 0.63 -11.20 -11.99
N ASP A 160 1.09 -10.83 -13.18
CA ASP A 160 0.28 -10.53 -14.35
C ASP A 160 0.47 -11.61 -15.42
N GLU A 161 -0.45 -12.56 -15.46
CA GLU A 161 -0.47 -13.63 -16.46
C GLU A 161 -0.58 -13.13 -17.91
N SER A 162 -1.06 -11.89 -18.13
CA SER A 162 -1.19 -11.32 -19.47
C SER A 162 0.13 -10.79 -20.03
N ASN A 163 1.12 -10.52 -19.18
CA ASN A 163 2.46 -10.14 -19.61
C ASN A 163 3.31 -11.38 -19.88
N VAL A 164 3.20 -11.93 -21.09
CA VAL A 164 3.87 -13.18 -21.49
C VAL A 164 5.40 -13.10 -21.40
N ASN A 165 5.99 -11.91 -21.56
CA ASN A 165 7.44 -11.73 -21.54
C ASN A 165 8.01 -11.71 -20.12
N ASN A 166 7.35 -10.99 -19.21
CA ASN A 166 7.72 -10.95 -17.80
C ASN A 166 6.47 -10.82 -16.91
N PRO A 167 5.85 -11.93 -16.49
CA PRO A 167 4.71 -11.91 -15.60
C PRO A 167 4.97 -11.28 -14.22
N TYR A 168 6.25 -11.16 -13.83
CA TYR A 168 6.70 -10.60 -12.54
C TYR A 168 7.14 -9.15 -12.64
N GLU A 169 7.00 -8.49 -13.80
CA GLU A 169 7.42 -7.10 -13.99
C GLU A 169 6.84 -6.14 -12.93
N LEU A 170 5.57 -6.34 -12.56
CA LEU A 170 4.93 -5.52 -11.53
C LEU A 170 5.33 -5.94 -10.12
N THR A 171 5.71 -7.21 -9.89
CA THR A 171 6.33 -7.66 -8.62
C THR A 171 7.66 -6.96 -8.38
N GLU A 172 8.50 -6.88 -9.42
CA GLU A 172 9.76 -6.15 -9.39
C GLU A 172 9.54 -4.68 -9.05
N TYR A 173 8.63 -4.01 -9.76
CA TYR A 173 8.29 -2.60 -9.51
C TYR A 173 7.71 -2.36 -8.10
N PHE A 174 6.86 -3.28 -7.65
CA PHE A 174 6.20 -3.20 -6.34
C PHE A 174 7.19 -3.31 -5.18
N LEU A 175 8.19 -4.17 -5.31
CA LEU A 175 9.22 -4.39 -4.29
C LEU A 175 10.45 -3.49 -4.46
N SER A 176 10.63 -2.82 -5.61
CA SER A 176 11.73 -1.87 -5.82
C SER A 176 11.61 -0.60 -4.98
N LYS A 177 10.39 -0.24 -4.52
CA LYS A 177 10.14 0.94 -3.68
C LYS A 177 9.30 0.55 -2.46
N GLN A 178 9.90 0.52 -1.27
CA GLN A 178 9.22 0.17 -0.01
C GLN A 178 7.94 1.00 0.25
N ASP A 179 7.90 2.24 -0.24
CA ASP A 179 6.72 3.10 -0.16
C ASP A 179 5.54 2.63 -0.99
N ILE A 180 5.80 2.13 -2.20
CA ILE A 180 4.74 1.59 -3.06
C ILE A 180 4.13 0.39 -2.36
N PHE A 181 4.96 -0.52 -1.87
CA PHE A 181 4.53 -1.66 -1.07
C PHE A 181 3.65 -1.24 0.11
N ALA A 182 4.14 -0.34 0.98
CA ALA A 182 3.41 0.05 2.17
C ALA A 182 2.08 0.77 1.85
N VAL A 183 2.08 1.70 0.91
CA VAL A 183 0.89 2.53 0.62
C VAL A 183 -0.21 1.72 -0.07
N SER A 184 0.15 0.78 -0.95
CA SER A 184 -0.80 -0.04 -1.70
C SER A 184 -1.39 -1.19 -0.86
N THR A 185 -0.57 -1.81 0.00
CA THR A 185 -0.98 -3.00 0.79
C THR A 185 -1.62 -2.68 2.13
N GLU A 186 -1.24 -1.56 2.74
CA GLU A 186 -1.82 -1.15 4.02
C GLU A 186 -3.18 -0.48 3.89
N ARG A 187 -3.62 -0.26 2.66
CA ARG A 187 -4.95 0.21 2.28
C ARG A 187 -5.70 -0.96 1.65
N SER A 188 -7.03 -0.89 1.67
CA SER A 188 -7.89 -1.96 1.14
C SER A 188 -7.72 -2.21 -0.37
N LEU A 189 -6.90 -1.42 -1.08
CA LEU A 189 -6.62 -1.56 -2.50
C LEU A 189 -6.04 -2.93 -2.86
N ALA A 190 -5.11 -3.45 -2.05
CA ALA A 190 -4.52 -4.77 -2.28
C ALA A 190 -5.51 -5.95 -2.14
N ARG A 191 -6.77 -5.68 -1.77
CA ARG A 191 -7.84 -6.69 -1.77
C ARG A 191 -8.45 -6.87 -3.16
N ASN A 192 -8.23 -5.93 -4.08
CA ASN A 192 -8.64 -6.03 -5.47
C ASN A 192 -7.40 -6.11 -6.35
N LYS A 193 -7.06 -7.35 -6.76
CA LYS A 193 -5.87 -7.64 -7.56
C LYS A 193 -5.87 -6.87 -8.88
N GLU A 194 -7.00 -6.83 -9.59
CA GLU A 194 -7.08 -6.16 -10.89
C GLU A 194 -6.83 -4.66 -10.80
N LEU A 195 -7.41 -3.99 -9.80
CA LEU A 195 -7.17 -2.57 -9.55
C LEU A 195 -5.71 -2.30 -9.13
N LEU A 196 -5.11 -3.18 -8.34
CA LEU A 196 -3.71 -3.04 -7.97
C LEU A 196 -2.78 -3.17 -9.19
N LEU A 197 -3.01 -4.17 -10.06
CA LEU A 197 -2.26 -4.34 -11.30
C LEU A 197 -2.40 -3.09 -12.18
N ALA A 198 -3.62 -2.61 -12.39
CA ALA A 198 -3.90 -1.39 -13.13
C ALA A 198 -3.16 -0.16 -12.56
N ALA A 199 -3.22 0.02 -11.24
CA ALA A 199 -2.56 1.14 -10.56
C ALA A 199 -1.03 1.09 -10.70
N LEU A 200 -0.43 -0.08 -10.57
CA LEU A 200 1.02 -0.25 -10.72
C LEU A 200 1.46 -0.06 -12.17
N LYS A 201 0.69 -0.55 -13.16
CA LYS A 201 0.95 -0.30 -14.59
C LYS A 201 0.97 1.19 -14.90
N VAL A 202 -0.07 1.91 -14.48
CA VAL A 202 -0.19 3.37 -14.69
C VAL A 202 0.97 4.13 -14.03
N LEU A 203 1.34 3.77 -12.80
CA LEU A 203 2.48 4.41 -12.12
C LEU A 203 3.80 4.14 -12.86
N LYS A 204 4.01 2.90 -13.33
CA LYS A 204 5.22 2.52 -14.06
C LYS A 204 5.31 3.23 -15.42
N GLU A 205 4.21 3.29 -16.17
CA GLU A 205 4.10 3.98 -17.46
C GLU A 205 4.31 5.49 -17.34
N HIS A 206 3.84 6.10 -16.24
CA HIS A 206 4.07 7.52 -15.97
C HIS A 206 5.53 7.81 -15.59
N GLY A 207 6.23 6.84 -14.98
CA GLY A 207 7.62 6.99 -14.55
C GLY A 207 7.76 7.53 -13.13
N ASP A 208 8.83 8.28 -12.87
CA ASP A 208 9.14 8.72 -11.51
C ASP A 208 8.25 9.86 -11.02
N LEU A 209 7.61 9.61 -9.87
CA LEU A 209 6.73 10.55 -9.18
C LEU A 209 7.22 10.78 -7.75
N LYS A 210 6.98 11.99 -7.24
CA LYS A 210 7.25 12.32 -5.84
C LYS A 210 6.41 11.43 -4.91
N ARG A 211 6.97 11.06 -3.75
CA ARG A 211 6.35 10.18 -2.75
C ARG A 211 4.94 10.64 -2.31
N ASN A 212 4.74 11.95 -2.17
CA ASN A 212 3.45 12.54 -1.81
C ASN A 212 2.40 12.36 -2.92
N VAL A 213 2.77 12.47 -4.19
CA VAL A 213 1.89 12.21 -5.35
C VAL A 213 1.40 10.76 -5.31
N ILE A 214 2.31 9.80 -5.18
CA ILE A 214 1.98 8.36 -5.09
C ILE A 214 1.04 8.08 -3.91
N ARG A 215 1.29 8.69 -2.75
CA ARG A 215 0.44 8.55 -1.56
C ARG A 215 -0.98 9.08 -1.78
N GLN A 216 -1.09 10.25 -2.40
CA GLN A 216 -2.39 10.85 -2.71
C GLN A 216 -3.13 10.05 -3.78
N TYR A 217 -2.40 9.53 -4.77
CA TYR A 217 -2.93 8.65 -5.80
C TYR A 217 -3.63 7.41 -5.23
N PHE A 218 -2.92 6.64 -4.41
CA PHE A 218 -3.51 5.47 -3.75
C PHE A 218 -4.62 5.83 -2.75
N LEU A 219 -4.55 7.00 -2.11
CA LEU A 219 -5.64 7.49 -1.26
C LEU A 219 -6.91 7.74 -2.09
N ASN A 220 -6.79 8.41 -3.24
CA ASN A 220 -7.92 8.70 -4.11
C ASN A 220 -8.51 7.42 -4.73
N LEU A 221 -7.68 6.45 -5.11
CA LEU A 221 -8.16 5.15 -5.58
C LEU A 221 -8.95 4.41 -4.51
N ASN A 222 -8.45 4.39 -3.27
CA ASN A 222 -9.18 3.77 -2.17
C ASN A 222 -10.51 4.49 -1.88
N GLN A 223 -10.59 5.81 -2.08
CA GLN A 223 -11.83 6.59 -1.96
C GLN A 223 -12.82 6.28 -3.09
N ALA A 224 -12.34 5.97 -4.29
CA ALA A 224 -13.20 5.57 -5.41
C ALA A 224 -14.04 4.32 -5.07
N GLY A 225 -13.52 3.42 -4.24
CA GLY A 225 -14.26 2.26 -3.72
C GLY A 225 -15.48 2.59 -2.84
N GLY A 226 -15.62 3.84 -2.39
CA GLY A 226 -16.83 4.29 -1.69
C GLY A 226 -18.03 4.55 -2.61
N VAL A 227 -17.81 4.65 -3.93
CA VAL A 227 -18.84 4.95 -4.93
C VAL A 227 -18.83 3.99 -6.13
N ILE A 228 -17.79 3.18 -6.26
CA ILE A 228 -17.63 2.16 -7.30
C ILE A 228 -17.44 0.80 -6.62
N VAL A 229 -18.17 -0.21 -7.08
CA VAL A 229 -17.94 -1.60 -6.69
C VAL A 229 -16.69 -2.10 -7.41
N LEU A 230 -15.53 -1.94 -6.79
CA LEU A 230 -14.22 -2.21 -7.41
C LEU A 230 -14.11 -3.64 -7.96
N ASP A 231 -14.74 -4.61 -7.29
CA ASP A 231 -14.70 -6.03 -7.68
C ASP A 231 -15.51 -6.34 -8.95
N SER A 232 -16.30 -5.38 -9.45
CA SER A 232 -17.05 -5.50 -10.71
C SER A 232 -16.30 -4.93 -11.92
N LEU A 233 -15.14 -4.29 -11.70
CA LEU A 233 -14.39 -3.66 -12.79
C LEU A 233 -13.71 -4.70 -13.68
N SER A 234 -13.82 -4.51 -14.99
CA SER A 234 -12.96 -5.22 -15.95
C SER A 234 -11.53 -4.67 -15.88
N LYS A 235 -10.58 -5.37 -16.53
CA LYS A 235 -9.18 -4.94 -16.63
C LYS A 235 -9.05 -3.53 -17.24
N GLU A 236 -9.84 -3.25 -18.27
CA GLU A 236 -9.86 -1.98 -18.97
C GLU A 236 -10.43 -0.87 -18.09
N LEU A 237 -11.57 -1.11 -17.42
CA LEU A 237 -12.18 -0.13 -16.53
C LEU A 237 -11.33 0.15 -15.29
N ALA A 238 -10.65 -0.87 -14.76
CA ALA A 238 -9.69 -0.70 -13.67
C ALA A 238 -8.51 0.18 -14.10
N TYR A 239 -7.98 -0.03 -15.32
CA TYR A 239 -6.92 0.81 -15.89
C TYR A 239 -7.39 2.25 -16.13
N ASP A 240 -8.58 2.46 -16.69
CA ASP A 240 -9.14 3.80 -16.92
C ASP A 240 -9.36 4.56 -15.60
N LEU A 241 -9.86 3.87 -14.57
CA LEU A 241 -9.98 4.43 -13.23
C LEU A 241 -8.61 4.78 -12.65
N ALA A 242 -7.65 3.87 -12.76
CA ALA A 242 -6.27 4.06 -12.31
C ALA A 242 -5.62 5.27 -13.00
N LYS A 243 -5.75 5.38 -14.32
CA LYS A 243 -5.17 6.45 -15.12
C LYS A 243 -5.79 7.80 -14.83
N SER A 244 -7.12 7.90 -14.91
CA SER A 244 -7.84 9.14 -14.62
C SER A 244 -7.61 9.62 -13.19
N THR A 245 -7.47 8.71 -12.22
CA THR A 245 -7.15 9.08 -10.84
C THR A 245 -5.75 9.68 -10.73
N LEU A 246 -4.75 9.13 -11.43
CA LEU A 246 -3.39 9.67 -11.41
C LEU A 246 -3.33 11.05 -12.07
N ASP A 247 -3.92 11.18 -13.26
CA ASP A 247 -3.98 12.45 -14.00
C ASP A 247 -4.57 13.57 -13.15
N ASN A 248 -5.68 13.29 -12.44
CA ASN A 248 -6.30 14.25 -11.54
C ASN A 248 -5.38 14.63 -10.37
N VAL A 249 -4.66 13.68 -9.78
CA VAL A 249 -3.75 13.96 -8.66
C VAL A 249 -2.56 14.80 -9.11
N VAL A 250 -1.95 14.48 -10.26
CA VAL A 250 -0.83 15.25 -10.82
C VAL A 250 -1.29 16.69 -11.08
N LEU A 251 -2.44 16.88 -11.75
CA LEU A 251 -3.01 18.21 -12.00
C LEU A 251 -3.30 19.00 -10.71
N GLU A 252 -3.85 18.34 -9.69
CA GLU A 252 -4.13 18.98 -8.40
C GLU A 252 -2.85 19.38 -7.66
N MET A 253 -1.80 18.56 -7.70
CA MET A 253 -0.53 18.86 -7.04
C MET A 253 0.23 19.98 -7.75
N GLU A 254 0.29 19.96 -9.08
CA GLU A 254 0.87 21.06 -9.86
C GLU A 254 0.16 22.39 -9.60
N PHE A 255 -1.16 22.37 -9.42
CA PHE A 255 -1.93 23.56 -9.07
C PHE A 255 -1.59 24.08 -7.67
N ARG A 256 -1.37 23.20 -6.69
CA ARG A 256 -0.94 23.60 -5.34
C ARG A 256 0.46 24.18 -5.34
N GLU A 257 1.42 23.54 -6.00
CA GLU A 257 2.80 24.04 -6.09
C GLU A 257 2.85 25.43 -6.74
N LYS A 258 2.08 25.68 -7.81
CA LYS A 258 2.00 27.00 -8.45
C LYS A 258 1.35 28.08 -7.57
N ASN A 259 0.49 27.71 -6.62
CA ASN A 259 -0.11 28.67 -5.70
C ASN A 259 0.80 28.94 -4.50
N ASP A 260 1.53 27.93 -4.02
CA ASP A 260 2.49 28.06 -2.92
C ASP A 260 3.74 28.85 -3.38
N ASP A 261 4.25 28.65 -4.60
CA ASP A 261 5.33 29.47 -5.18
C ASP A 261 4.93 30.94 -5.40
N ASN A 262 3.64 31.22 -5.57
CA ASN A 262 3.12 32.59 -5.61
C ASN A 262 2.91 33.20 -4.21
N SER A 263 3.00 32.40 -3.14
CA SER A 263 2.89 32.88 -1.75
C SER A 263 4.24 33.21 -1.11
N GLY A 264 5.34 32.73 -1.70
CA GLY A 264 6.72 32.94 -1.20
C GLY A 264 7.53 34.03 -1.92
N LYS A 265 6.95 34.72 -2.90
CA LYS A 265 7.58 35.90 -3.53
C LYS A 265 6.87 37.17 -3.08
N ASP A 266 7.28 37.68 -1.93
CA ASP A 266 7.34 39.12 -1.72
C ASP A 266 8.32 39.72 -2.74
N ILE A 267 7.79 40.07 -3.91
CA ILE A 267 8.35 41.13 -4.76
C ILE A 267 7.16 41.92 -5.28
N ASN A 268 6.93 43.06 -4.63
CA ASN A 268 6.48 44.32 -5.19
C ASN A 268 5.73 44.29 -6.54
N SER A 269 4.47 44.73 -6.46
CA SER A 269 3.76 45.51 -7.48
C SER A 269 3.63 44.89 -8.87
N ILE A 270 2.68 43.96 -9.04
CA ILE A 270 1.90 43.90 -10.28
C ILE A 270 0.42 43.96 -9.90
N ASN A 271 -0.20 45.09 -10.24
CA ASN A 271 -1.58 45.45 -10.01
C ASN A 271 -2.50 44.52 -10.85
N ARG A 272 -2.61 43.24 -10.50
CA ARG A 272 -3.52 42.31 -11.18
C ARG A 272 -4.95 42.70 -10.83
N LYS A 273 -5.76 43.02 -11.84
CA LYS A 273 -7.19 43.28 -11.67
C LYS A 273 -7.82 42.03 -11.06
N VAL A 274 -8.29 42.14 -9.83
CA VAL A 274 -8.95 41.06 -9.08
C VAL A 274 -10.46 41.23 -9.12
N VAL A 275 -11.17 40.12 -9.06
CA VAL A 275 -12.63 40.05 -8.97
C VAL A 275 -13.05 40.59 -7.61
N LYS A 276 -13.77 41.71 -7.61
CA LYS A 276 -14.39 42.30 -6.43
C LYS A 276 -15.85 41.87 -6.36
N ARG A 277 -16.47 42.06 -5.19
CA ARG A 277 -17.90 41.77 -4.97
C ARG A 277 -18.82 42.36 -6.03
N ASN A 278 -18.53 43.56 -6.55
CA ASN A 278 -19.32 44.25 -7.56
C ASN A 278 -18.82 44.05 -9.01
N SER A 279 -17.84 43.16 -9.24
CA SER A 279 -17.30 42.91 -10.58
C SER A 279 -18.29 42.16 -11.47
N LYS A 280 -18.21 42.41 -12.77
CA LYS A 280 -18.80 41.54 -13.79
C LYS A 280 -17.68 40.78 -14.47
N ILE A 281 -17.74 39.46 -14.46
CA ILE A 281 -16.70 38.60 -15.04
C ILE A 281 -17.23 37.87 -16.25
N VAL A 282 -16.34 37.54 -17.19
CA VAL A 282 -16.61 36.61 -18.27
C VAL A 282 -15.82 35.34 -17.99
N VAL A 283 -16.48 34.19 -18.09
CA VAL A 283 -15.90 32.89 -17.77
C VAL A 283 -16.11 31.90 -18.91
N MET A 284 -15.16 31.01 -19.12
CA MET A 284 -15.20 29.99 -20.17
C MET A 284 -15.13 28.59 -19.57
N ASN A 285 -16.04 27.72 -19.97
CA ASN A 285 -16.01 26.30 -19.63
C ASN A 285 -14.90 25.62 -20.42
N LEU A 286 -13.97 24.97 -19.75
CA LEU A 286 -12.78 24.39 -20.40
C LEU A 286 -13.07 23.15 -21.23
N LYS A 287 -14.18 22.44 -20.96
CA LYS A 287 -14.59 21.25 -21.70
C LYS A 287 -15.40 21.61 -22.94
N THR A 288 -16.37 22.51 -22.78
CA THR A 288 -17.33 22.84 -23.85
C THR A 288 -16.98 24.11 -24.62
N GLN A 289 -15.95 24.84 -24.20
CA GLN A 289 -15.57 26.17 -24.73
C GLN A 289 -16.70 27.22 -24.63
N ARG A 290 -17.76 26.93 -23.86
CA ARG A 290 -18.89 27.83 -23.66
C ARG A 290 -18.49 29.02 -22.79
N VAL A 291 -18.79 30.22 -23.25
CA VAL A 291 -18.54 31.48 -22.52
C VAL A 291 -19.81 31.96 -21.83
N MET A 292 -19.68 32.46 -20.60
CA MET A 292 -20.80 32.94 -19.79
C MET A 292 -20.39 34.19 -18.96
N PRO A 293 -21.18 35.27 -18.97
CA PRO A 293 -20.99 36.39 -18.05
C PRO A 293 -21.58 36.09 -16.66
N ILE A 294 -20.89 36.50 -15.59
CA ILE A 294 -21.36 36.38 -14.21
C ILE A 294 -21.24 37.74 -13.51
N ALA A 295 -22.34 38.20 -12.91
CA ALA A 295 -22.30 39.29 -11.93
C ALA A 295 -22.03 38.69 -10.53
N VAL A 296 -20.94 39.10 -9.89
CA VAL A 296 -20.43 38.47 -8.67
C VAL A 296 -21.37 38.66 -7.47
N ASP A 297 -21.99 39.83 -7.35
CA ASP A 297 -22.95 40.19 -6.30
C ASP A 297 -24.34 39.54 -6.46
N LYS A 298 -24.71 39.15 -7.69
CA LYS A 298 -26.07 38.72 -8.04
C LYS A 298 -26.19 37.25 -8.42
N ASN A 299 -25.09 36.49 -8.47
CA ASN A 299 -25.14 35.08 -8.83
C ASN A 299 -25.57 34.21 -7.64
N LYS A 300 -26.42 33.22 -7.89
CA LYS A 300 -26.79 32.17 -6.93
C LYS A 300 -25.96 30.90 -7.10
N LEU A 301 -24.82 30.99 -7.79
CA LEU A 301 -24.02 29.84 -8.18
C LEU A 301 -23.12 29.42 -7.01
N GLN A 302 -23.17 28.14 -6.65
CA GLN A 302 -22.18 27.57 -5.73
C GLN A 302 -20.86 27.36 -6.48
N THR A 303 -19.88 28.20 -6.16
CA THR A 303 -18.54 28.18 -6.77
C THR A 303 -17.50 27.68 -5.78
N LYS A 304 -16.53 26.91 -6.27
CA LYS A 304 -15.34 26.52 -5.50
C LYS A 304 -14.08 26.78 -6.32
N PRO A 305 -13.17 27.67 -5.88
CA PRO A 305 -13.32 28.63 -4.76
C PRO A 305 -14.42 29.70 -5.02
N LYS A 306 -14.69 30.56 -4.03
CA LYS A 306 -15.55 31.74 -4.21
C LYS A 306 -14.97 32.66 -5.30
N LEU A 307 -15.84 33.38 -6.00
CA LEU A 307 -15.44 34.25 -7.11
C LEU A 307 -14.64 35.48 -6.69
N GLU A 308 -14.90 36.04 -5.50
CA GLU A 308 -14.16 37.19 -4.98
C GLU A 308 -12.68 36.82 -4.74
N GLY A 309 -11.78 37.67 -5.22
CA GLY A 309 -10.32 37.45 -5.14
C GLY A 309 -9.71 36.71 -6.33
N LEU A 310 -10.53 36.17 -7.25
CA LEU A 310 -10.02 35.57 -8.48
C LEU A 310 -9.40 36.63 -9.42
N PHE A 311 -8.57 36.21 -10.36
CA PHE A 311 -7.94 37.07 -11.38
C PHE A 311 -8.15 36.48 -12.79
N ILE A 312 -7.85 37.23 -13.84
CA ILE A 312 -7.95 36.72 -15.23
C ILE A 312 -7.02 35.51 -15.38
N GLY A 313 -7.57 34.40 -15.87
CA GLY A 313 -6.92 33.10 -15.99
C GLY A 313 -7.21 32.15 -14.82
N ALA A 314 -7.77 32.64 -13.71
CA ALA A 314 -8.09 31.81 -12.56
C ALA A 314 -9.25 30.84 -12.86
N LYS A 315 -9.14 29.61 -12.35
CA LYS A 315 -10.10 28.54 -12.57
C LYS A 315 -10.96 28.30 -11.34
N PHE A 316 -12.23 27.97 -11.54
CA PHE A 316 -13.18 27.64 -10.48
C PHE A 316 -14.19 26.61 -10.98
N LYS A 317 -14.86 25.92 -10.05
CA LYS A 317 -15.90 24.93 -10.38
C LYS A 317 -17.29 25.52 -10.21
N ILE A 318 -18.17 25.20 -11.14
CA ILE A 318 -19.63 25.30 -10.99
C ILE A 318 -20.16 23.87 -11.17
N SER A 319 -20.71 23.28 -10.10
CA SER A 319 -21.06 21.85 -10.10
C SER A 319 -19.85 20.97 -10.48
N LYS A 320 -19.95 20.13 -11.51
CA LYS A 320 -18.87 19.25 -12.00
C LYS A 320 -17.95 19.90 -13.03
N ASP A 321 -18.33 21.07 -13.57
CA ASP A 321 -17.61 21.71 -14.67
C ASP A 321 -16.56 22.70 -14.18
N ILE A 322 -15.44 22.77 -14.91
CA ILE A 322 -14.34 23.69 -14.67
C ILE A 322 -14.46 24.89 -15.60
N TRP A 323 -14.45 26.07 -15.00
CA TRP A 323 -14.57 27.36 -15.67
C TRP A 323 -13.30 28.19 -15.41
N GLN A 324 -12.94 29.05 -16.35
CA GLN A 324 -11.81 29.96 -16.25
C GLN A 324 -12.28 31.40 -16.44
N VAL A 325 -11.83 32.33 -15.59
CA VAL A 325 -12.08 33.76 -15.77
C VAL A 325 -11.28 34.26 -16.97
N THR A 326 -11.95 34.77 -18.00
CA THR A 326 -11.30 35.30 -19.20
C THR A 326 -11.28 36.83 -19.21
N GLU A 327 -12.21 37.47 -18.49
CA GLU A 327 -12.31 38.92 -18.42
C GLU A 327 -12.88 39.36 -17.06
N ILE A 328 -12.42 40.50 -16.55
CA ILE A 328 -12.97 41.17 -15.36
C ILE A 328 -13.30 42.60 -15.76
N LYS A 329 -14.59 42.96 -15.70
CA LYS A 329 -15.11 44.30 -15.97
C LYS A 329 -15.26 45.06 -14.67
#